data_AF-A0A067TNI6-F1
#
_entry.id   AF-A0A067TNI6-F1
#
_cell.length_a   1.000
_cell.length_b   1.000
_cell.length_c   1.000
_cell.angle_alpha   90.00
_cell.angle_beta   90.00
_cell.angle_gamma   90.00
#
_symmetry.space_group_name_H-M   'P 1'
#
loop_
_entity.id
_entity.type
_entity.pdbx_description
1 polymer ?
#
loop_
_entity_poly.entity_id
_entity_poly.type
_entity_poly.pdbx_seq_one_letter_code
_entity_poly.pdbx_strand_id
1 'polypeptide(L)'
;MLRTIPFFVPHFLKCLPTTQTSRYGRRYATVSPSIVWQSHLSGPPRGDFTEVPSRLDSHILQATSVGDHTSLPDIIKQYIETSGSVLEASLPYESRPSETRRPKLENTPDSCNNVIIVAHCARFGSEHKVILSSGFALNVQGARADYETLILTCAHTLEEIRQSPALLSGLTLQFLMKYTGTFIVAGSSDSVKVHPVSRVVSALPRSDLLLLSSRLPPDTVNTLPVSPYPAHKETPVRAHFVSHQKPAGPGWTPWIGDTWGKWQIGKILGYRDFAGRETEPGTYDALSHLFFTPLPTAGSSGGPIIDEESGAVVGVMLGTRMDSDHVVKGVRGWGVPSESIFEMFTLPGLAGKK
;
A
#
# COMPACT_ATOMS: atom_id res chain seq x y z
N MET A 1 41.82 -52.80 -30.23
CA MET A 1 41.64 -51.34 -30.31
C MET A 1 40.41 -50.96 -29.50
N LEU A 2 40.58 -50.58 -28.25
CA LEU A 2 39.54 -50.07 -27.36
C LEU A 2 40.01 -48.68 -26.93
N ARG A 3 39.31 -47.64 -27.39
CA ARG A 3 39.65 -46.23 -27.13
C ARG A 3 39.00 -45.79 -25.81
N THR A 4 39.85 -45.34 -24.91
CA THR A 4 39.56 -44.60 -23.68
C THR A 4 38.95 -43.24 -24.00
N ILE A 5 37.85 -42.89 -23.32
CA ILE A 5 37.23 -41.55 -23.34
C ILE A 5 37.57 -40.88 -22.00
N PRO A 6 38.21 -39.70 -21.96
CA PRO A 6 38.37 -38.95 -20.73
C PRO A 6 37.14 -38.06 -20.48
N PHE A 7 36.64 -38.09 -19.24
CA PHE A 7 35.62 -37.20 -18.70
C PHE A 7 36.13 -35.75 -18.67
N PHE A 8 35.40 -34.84 -19.31
CA PHE A 8 35.59 -33.39 -19.21
C PHE A 8 34.65 -32.86 -18.13
N VAL A 9 35.22 -32.27 -17.06
CA VAL A 9 34.46 -31.53 -16.05
C VAL A 9 34.54 -30.03 -16.41
N PRO A 10 33.42 -29.32 -16.64
CA PRO A 10 33.47 -27.89 -16.80
C PRO A 10 33.58 -27.18 -15.44
N HIS A 11 34.64 -26.38 -15.32
CA HIS A 11 34.84 -25.38 -14.27
C HIS A 11 33.69 -24.36 -14.31
N PHE A 12 32.79 -24.39 -13.32
CA PHE A 12 31.89 -23.27 -13.06
C PHE A 12 32.67 -22.18 -12.32
N LEU A 13 32.87 -21.05 -13.00
CA LEU A 13 33.20 -19.77 -12.38
C LEU A 13 32.09 -19.41 -11.38
N LYS A 14 32.41 -19.46 -10.09
CA LYS A 14 31.58 -18.92 -9.01
C LYS A 14 31.57 -17.40 -9.13
N CYS A 15 30.53 -16.82 -9.72
CA CYS A 15 30.16 -15.44 -9.43
C CYS A 15 29.64 -15.40 -7.99
N LEU A 16 30.42 -14.78 -7.11
CA LEU A 16 30.05 -14.45 -5.73
C LEU A 16 28.80 -13.55 -5.74
N PRO A 17 27.81 -13.79 -4.87
CA PRO A 17 26.75 -12.82 -4.67
C PRO A 17 27.31 -11.60 -3.93
N THR A 18 27.21 -10.43 -4.56
CA THR A 18 27.42 -9.14 -3.92
C THR A 18 26.45 -8.99 -2.77
N THR A 19 26.99 -8.99 -1.56
CA THR A 19 26.29 -8.74 -0.30
C THR A 19 25.74 -7.32 -0.28
N GLN A 20 24.42 -7.16 -0.43
CA GLN A 20 23.76 -5.90 -0.10
C GLN A 20 23.57 -5.80 1.42
N THR A 21 24.32 -4.88 2.01
CA THR A 21 24.16 -4.37 3.37
C THR A 21 23.27 -3.13 3.32
N SER A 22 22.28 -3.00 4.23
CA SER A 22 21.59 -1.73 4.54
C SER A 22 20.69 -1.93 5.78
N ARG A 23 21.17 -1.70 7.02
CA ARG A 23 21.27 -0.43 7.79
C ARG A 23 19.96 0.38 7.89
N TYR A 24 19.71 0.88 9.10
CA TYR A 24 18.54 1.64 9.56
C TYR A 24 18.25 2.81 8.60
N GLY A 25 16.97 3.04 8.28
CA GLY A 25 16.52 4.05 7.31
C GLY A 25 15.07 3.82 6.88
N ARG A 26 14.37 4.89 6.46
CA ARG A 26 12.97 4.89 5.97
C ARG A 26 12.75 3.78 4.95
N ARG A 27 11.79 2.88 5.21
CA ARG A 27 11.45 1.78 4.29
C ARG A 27 10.10 2.04 3.65
N TYR A 28 10.10 1.91 2.33
CA TYR A 28 8.91 1.95 1.51
C TYR A 28 8.42 0.55 1.24
N ALA A 29 7.09 0.44 1.17
CA ALA A 29 6.38 -0.74 0.72
C ALA A 29 6.97 -1.29 -0.59
N THR A 30 7.53 -2.50 -0.56
CA THR A 30 7.90 -3.28 -1.75
C THR A 30 7.38 -4.70 -1.59
N VAL A 31 6.59 -5.18 -2.55
CA VAL A 31 6.12 -6.58 -2.56
C VAL A 31 7.28 -7.49 -2.99
N SER A 32 7.76 -8.34 -2.09
CA SER A 32 8.67 -9.43 -2.46
C SER A 32 7.89 -10.55 -3.15
N PRO A 33 8.32 -11.03 -4.34
CA PRO A 33 7.57 -12.02 -5.12
C PRO A 33 7.60 -13.45 -4.54
N SER A 34 7.94 -13.64 -3.26
CA SER A 34 8.10 -14.98 -2.68
C SER A 34 7.85 -14.97 -1.18
N ILE A 35 6.80 -15.67 -0.75
CA ILE A 35 6.74 -16.30 0.58
C ILE A 35 7.77 -17.43 0.54
N VAL A 36 9.04 -17.08 0.72
CA VAL A 36 10.08 -18.04 1.11
C VAL A 36 10.61 -17.52 2.42
N TRP A 37 10.37 -18.31 3.47
CA TRP A 37 10.96 -18.15 4.79
C TRP A 37 12.47 -17.93 4.65
N GLN A 38 12.93 -16.70 4.86
CA GLN A 38 14.36 -16.45 5.02
C GLN A 38 14.71 -16.77 6.46
N SER A 39 15.39 -17.90 6.64
CA SER A 39 16.02 -18.29 7.89
C SER A 39 16.98 -17.19 8.36
N HIS A 40 16.89 -16.89 9.66
CA HIS A 40 17.73 -15.99 10.44
C HIS A 40 19.21 -16.06 10.00
N LEU A 41 19.72 -14.99 9.40
CA LEU A 41 21.16 -14.73 9.31
C LEU A 41 21.49 -13.56 10.24
N SER A 42 22.35 -13.84 11.22
CA SER A 42 22.89 -12.91 12.19
C SER A 42 23.53 -11.70 11.51
N GLY A 43 23.05 -10.50 11.84
CA GLY A 43 23.54 -9.25 11.30
C GLY A 43 24.96 -8.88 11.78
N PRO A 44 25.71 -8.09 11.00
CA PRO A 44 27.04 -7.59 11.37
C PRO A 44 26.95 -6.56 12.53
N PRO A 45 28.07 -6.27 13.22
CA PRO A 45 28.06 -5.49 14.46
C PRO A 45 27.53 -4.05 14.28
N ARG A 46 26.81 -3.58 15.32
CA ARG A 46 26.26 -2.23 15.48
C ARG A 46 27.38 -1.19 15.44
N GLY A 47 27.40 -0.36 14.39
CA GLY A 47 28.16 0.89 14.38
C GLY A 47 27.21 2.04 14.69
N ASP A 48 27.56 2.87 15.69
CA ASP A 48 26.81 4.05 16.11
C ASP A 48 26.82 5.13 15.02
N PHE A 49 25.72 5.22 14.26
CA PHE A 49 25.39 6.40 13.48
C PHE A 49 23.92 6.73 13.74
N THR A 50 23.67 7.85 14.42
CA THR A 50 22.34 8.43 14.60
C THR A 50 21.90 9.10 13.31
N GLU A 51 21.24 8.36 12.42
CA GLU A 51 20.61 8.95 11.24
C GLU A 51 19.44 9.85 11.70
N VAL A 52 19.50 11.14 11.34
CA VAL A 52 18.47 12.11 11.71
C VAL A 52 17.18 11.74 10.95
N PRO A 53 16.05 11.52 11.63
CA PRO A 53 14.80 11.23 10.96
C PRO A 53 14.44 12.36 10.00
N SER A 54 13.90 12.01 8.84
CA SER A 54 13.36 12.98 7.89
C SER A 54 12.30 13.88 8.55
N ARG A 55 11.93 14.99 7.88
CA ARG A 55 10.95 15.94 8.46
C ARG A 55 9.61 15.24 8.69
N LEU A 56 9.15 14.47 7.69
CA LEU A 56 7.90 13.73 7.80
C LEU A 56 7.97 12.61 8.86
N ASP A 57 9.07 11.87 8.96
CA ASP A 57 9.20 10.83 10.00
C ASP A 57 9.22 11.45 11.40
N SER A 58 9.86 12.62 11.55
CA SER A 58 9.87 13.37 12.80
C SER A 58 8.45 13.77 13.23
N HIS A 59 7.61 14.25 12.31
CA HIS A 59 6.20 14.54 12.60
C HIS A 59 5.41 13.29 13.02
N ILE A 60 5.61 12.17 12.32
CA ILE A 60 4.94 10.89 12.65
C ILE A 60 5.39 10.38 14.02
N LEU A 61 6.69 10.35 14.28
CA LEU A 61 7.24 9.90 15.56
C LEU A 61 6.83 10.81 16.71
N GLN A 62 6.73 12.12 16.48
CA GLN A 62 6.21 13.04 17.48
C GLN A 62 4.74 12.73 17.81
N ALA A 63 3.92 12.41 16.80
CA ALA A 63 2.51 12.03 17.02
C ALA A 63 2.37 10.78 17.90
N THR A 64 3.32 9.84 17.89
CA THR A 64 3.30 8.69 18.80
C THR A 64 3.43 9.05 20.28
N SER A 65 3.98 10.23 20.58
CA SER A 65 4.15 10.71 21.95
C SER A 65 3.00 11.60 22.44
N VAL A 66 2.06 11.95 21.56
CA VAL A 66 1.02 12.94 21.83
C VAL A 66 -0.37 12.32 21.64
N GLY A 67 -1.12 12.23 22.73
CA GLY A 67 -2.55 11.93 22.71
C GLY A 67 -2.94 10.45 22.83
N ASP A 68 -4.24 10.25 23.00
CA ASP A 68 -4.88 8.93 23.04
C ASP A 68 -5.04 8.41 21.60
N HIS A 69 -4.34 7.31 21.30
CA HIS A 69 -4.36 6.66 19.99
C HIS A 69 -4.28 5.16 20.16
N THR A 70 -4.87 4.42 19.21
CA THR A 70 -4.84 2.97 19.22
C THR A 70 -3.40 2.49 18.98
N SER A 71 -2.91 1.67 19.89
CA SER A 71 -1.55 1.14 19.81
C SER A 71 -1.39 0.26 18.57
N LEU A 72 -0.18 0.22 18.01
CA LEU A 72 0.08 -0.65 16.84
C LEU A 72 -0.20 -2.14 17.14
N PRO A 73 0.13 -2.70 18.33
CA PRO A 73 -0.33 -4.05 18.71
C PRO A 73 -1.84 -4.24 18.64
N ASP A 74 -2.63 -3.27 19.08
CA ASP A 74 -4.10 -3.35 19.01
C ASP A 74 -4.59 -3.27 17.56
N ILE A 75 -4.00 -2.40 16.73
CA ILE A 75 -4.28 -2.36 15.28
C ILE A 75 -3.96 -3.72 14.63
N ILE A 76 -2.83 -4.34 14.97
CA ILE A 76 -2.45 -5.67 14.46
C ILE A 76 -3.46 -6.74 14.91
N LYS A 77 -3.87 -6.70 16.18
CA LYS A 77 -4.89 -7.62 16.70
C LYS A 77 -6.20 -7.47 15.94
N GLN A 78 -6.68 -6.24 15.74
CA GLN A 78 -7.89 -5.96 14.98
C GLN A 78 -7.77 -6.40 13.52
N TYR A 79 -6.61 -6.21 12.88
CA TYR A 79 -6.36 -6.70 11.52
C TYR A 79 -6.54 -8.22 11.40
N ILE A 80 -6.06 -8.98 12.39
CA ILE A 80 -6.25 -10.44 12.42
C ILE A 80 -7.72 -10.79 12.67
N GLU A 81 -8.37 -10.13 13.64
CA GLU A 81 -9.76 -10.40 14.04
C GLU A 81 -10.79 -10.00 12.97
N THR A 82 -10.48 -9.00 12.15
CA THR A 82 -11.37 -8.48 11.10
C THR A 82 -11.03 -9.00 9.70
N SER A 83 -10.11 -9.96 9.59
CA SER A 83 -9.76 -10.60 8.33
C SER A 83 -10.96 -11.32 7.72
N GLY A 84 -11.37 -10.92 6.51
CA GLY A 84 -12.54 -11.44 5.81
C GLY A 84 -13.88 -10.95 6.37
N SER A 85 -13.86 -9.96 7.28
CA SER A 85 -15.10 -9.38 7.80
C SER A 85 -15.74 -8.46 6.76
N VAL A 86 -17.07 -8.57 6.64
CA VAL A 86 -17.89 -7.71 5.79
C VAL A 86 -18.51 -6.62 6.65
N LEU A 87 -18.31 -5.37 6.27
CA LEU A 87 -18.91 -4.23 6.97
C LEU A 87 -20.42 -4.19 6.69
N GLU A 88 -21.22 -4.01 7.76
CA GLU A 88 -22.66 -3.71 7.67
C GLU A 88 -22.90 -2.26 7.19
N ALA A 89 -22.30 -1.90 6.06
CA ALA A 89 -22.43 -0.63 5.35
C ALA A 89 -22.31 -0.90 3.84
N SER A 90 -22.78 0.04 3.03
CA SER A 90 -22.72 -0.07 1.57
C SER A 90 -21.73 0.92 0.98
N LEU A 91 -20.94 0.43 0.02
CA LEU A 91 -20.14 1.27 -0.86
C LEU A 91 -20.97 1.59 -2.13
N PRO A 92 -21.19 2.87 -2.48
CA PRO A 92 -21.90 3.26 -3.68
C PRO A 92 -21.21 2.75 -4.95
N TYR A 93 -22.01 2.37 -5.93
CA TYR A 93 -21.53 1.89 -7.22
C TYR A 93 -21.30 3.08 -8.14
N GLU A 94 -20.08 3.63 -8.16
CA GLU A 94 -19.73 4.85 -8.90
C GLU A 94 -18.87 4.54 -10.14
N SER A 95 -19.39 3.76 -11.10
CA SER A 95 -18.68 3.46 -12.36
C SER A 95 -18.63 4.63 -13.35
N ARG A 96 -19.58 5.56 -13.25
CA ARG A 96 -19.68 6.79 -14.06
C ARG A 96 -20.03 7.96 -13.14
N PRO A 97 -19.08 8.38 -12.27
CA PRO A 97 -19.32 9.47 -11.33
C PRO A 97 -19.58 10.79 -12.07
N SER A 98 -20.35 11.68 -11.44
CA SER A 98 -20.56 13.04 -11.91
C SER A 98 -19.22 13.80 -11.99
N GLU A 99 -19.15 14.84 -12.82
CA GLU A 99 -17.93 15.65 -12.96
C GLU A 99 -17.41 16.20 -11.63
N THR A 100 -18.31 16.54 -10.70
CA THR A 100 -17.99 17.02 -9.36
C THR A 100 -17.39 15.94 -8.44
N ARG A 101 -17.66 14.66 -8.70
CA ARG A 101 -17.11 13.52 -7.94
C ARG A 101 -15.79 13.04 -8.51
N ARG A 102 -15.49 13.35 -9.77
CA ARG A 102 -14.24 12.95 -10.42
C ARG A 102 -13.05 13.70 -9.80
N PRO A 103 -11.95 13.01 -9.48
CA PRO A 103 -10.75 13.66 -9.01
C PRO A 103 -10.14 14.52 -10.12
N LYS A 104 -9.70 15.73 -9.79
CA LYS A 104 -9.02 16.64 -10.72
C LYS A 104 -7.56 16.22 -10.84
N LEU A 105 -7.22 15.41 -11.85
CA LEU A 105 -5.88 14.80 -11.98
C LEU A 105 -4.85 15.72 -12.66
N GLU A 106 -5.29 16.75 -13.37
CA GLU A 106 -4.43 17.63 -14.19
C GLU A 106 -3.94 18.89 -13.46
N ASN A 107 -4.51 19.23 -12.28
CA ASN A 107 -4.22 20.45 -11.54
C ASN A 107 -3.24 20.20 -10.37
N THR A 108 -2.04 20.75 -10.46
CA THR A 108 -0.82 20.23 -9.81
C THR A 108 -0.61 20.45 -8.30
N PRO A 109 -1.26 21.38 -7.59
CA PRO A 109 -1.21 21.39 -6.12
C PRO A 109 -2.29 20.49 -5.49
N ASP A 110 -3.53 20.56 -6.00
CA ASP A 110 -4.68 19.93 -5.35
C ASP A 110 -4.99 18.52 -5.85
N SER A 111 -4.44 18.11 -7.00
CA SER A 111 -4.71 16.80 -7.60
C SER A 111 -4.32 15.64 -6.69
N CYS A 112 -3.31 15.85 -5.86
CA CYS A 112 -2.75 14.83 -4.98
C CYS A 112 -3.45 14.78 -3.61
N ASN A 113 -4.38 15.71 -3.32
CA ASN A 113 -5.16 15.72 -2.07
C ASN A 113 -6.18 14.56 -1.99
N ASN A 114 -6.41 13.86 -3.10
CA ASN A 114 -7.25 12.67 -3.15
C ASN A 114 -6.54 11.41 -2.65
N VAL A 115 -5.22 11.49 -2.47
CA VAL A 115 -4.37 10.42 -1.96
C VAL A 115 -3.73 10.94 -0.67
N ILE A 116 -3.52 10.04 0.28
CA ILE A 116 -2.91 10.33 1.57
C ILE A 116 -1.78 9.34 1.85
N ILE A 117 -0.97 9.63 2.86
CA ILE A 117 0.02 8.69 3.38
C ILE A 117 -0.58 7.95 4.57
N VAL A 118 -0.46 6.63 4.57
CA VAL A 118 -0.69 5.79 5.75
C VAL A 118 0.67 5.41 6.32
N ALA A 119 0.86 5.71 7.60
CA ALA A 119 2.11 5.47 8.30
C ALA A 119 1.90 4.48 9.44
N HIS A 120 2.66 3.40 9.46
CA HIS A 120 2.80 2.55 10.63
C HIS A 120 4.15 2.82 11.26
N CYS A 121 4.20 3.01 12.58
CA CYS A 121 5.45 3.31 13.26
C CYS A 121 5.58 2.65 14.63
N ALA A 122 6.83 2.36 14.98
CA ALA A 122 7.23 1.83 16.26
C ALA A 122 8.55 2.46 16.68
N ARG A 123 8.62 2.92 17.93
CA ARG A 123 9.82 3.46 18.56
C ARG A 123 10.08 2.76 19.88
N PHE A 124 11.32 2.34 20.06
CA PHE A 124 11.81 1.68 21.26
C PHE A 124 13.17 2.27 21.64
N GLY A 125 13.18 3.12 22.67
CA GLY A 125 14.38 3.90 23.03
C GLY A 125 14.82 4.82 21.88
N SER A 126 16.05 4.63 21.41
CA SER A 126 16.63 5.34 20.26
C SER A 126 16.28 4.70 18.91
N GLU A 127 15.89 3.42 18.89
CA GLU A 127 15.53 2.72 17.67
C GLU A 127 14.10 3.05 17.26
N HIS A 128 13.88 3.27 15.96
CA HIS A 128 12.55 3.48 15.40
C HIS A 128 12.43 2.85 14.02
N LYS A 129 11.21 2.52 13.63
CA LYS A 129 10.83 2.09 12.29
C LYS A 129 9.56 2.82 11.88
N VAL A 130 9.58 3.41 10.69
CA VAL A 130 8.41 4.01 10.03
C VAL A 130 8.25 3.34 8.67
N ILE A 131 7.06 2.82 8.39
CA ILE A 131 6.68 2.22 7.11
C ILE A 131 5.54 3.04 6.53
N LEU A 132 5.69 3.43 5.26
CA LEU A 132 4.75 4.30 4.57
C LEU A 132 4.11 3.57 3.39
N SER A 133 2.80 3.74 3.24
CA SER A 133 2.02 3.42 2.04
C SER A 133 1.17 4.63 1.64
N SER A 134 0.66 4.59 0.41
CA SER A 134 -0.42 5.45 -0.03
C SER A 134 -1.77 4.89 0.42
N GLY A 135 -2.79 5.75 0.50
CA GLY A 135 -4.16 5.34 0.72
C GLY A 135 -5.13 6.38 0.18
N PHE A 136 -6.42 6.07 0.17
CA PHE A 136 -7.46 7.00 -0.26
C PHE A 136 -8.75 6.78 0.52
N ALA A 137 -9.57 7.82 0.61
CA ALA A 137 -10.82 7.78 1.35
C ALA A 137 -11.97 7.21 0.49
N LEU A 138 -12.84 6.42 1.13
CA LEU A 138 -14.03 5.85 0.52
C LEU A 138 -15.30 6.62 0.93
N ASN A 139 -16.23 6.79 0.00
CA ASN A 139 -17.54 7.36 0.27
C ASN A 139 -18.50 6.28 0.75
N VAL A 140 -18.48 5.92 2.03
CA VAL A 140 -19.29 4.82 2.56
C VAL A 140 -20.59 5.33 3.17
N GLN A 141 -21.72 4.78 2.72
CA GLN A 141 -23.03 5.13 3.26
C GLN A 141 -23.34 4.30 4.52
N GLY A 142 -23.91 4.95 5.54
CA GLY A 142 -24.31 4.26 6.78
C GLY A 142 -23.17 3.97 7.77
N ALA A 143 -21.98 4.55 7.56
CA ALA A 143 -20.91 4.48 8.55
C ALA A 143 -21.37 5.10 9.89
N ARG A 144 -21.10 4.40 11.00
CA ARG A 144 -21.47 4.84 12.34
C ARG A 144 -20.64 6.06 12.74
N ALA A 145 -21.30 7.21 12.88
CA ALA A 145 -20.81 8.53 13.31
C ALA A 145 -20.35 9.48 12.19
N ASP A 146 -20.84 10.72 12.29
CA ASP A 146 -20.74 11.81 11.30
C ASP A 146 -19.31 12.30 10.97
N TYR A 147 -18.27 11.65 11.51
CA TYR A 147 -16.87 12.08 11.39
C TYR A 147 -15.87 10.91 11.21
N GLU A 148 -16.31 9.66 11.07
CA GLU A 148 -15.39 8.56 10.73
C GLU A 148 -15.15 8.54 9.22
N THR A 149 -13.91 8.77 8.81
CA THR A 149 -13.47 8.58 7.43
C THR A 149 -12.86 7.20 7.27
N LEU A 150 -13.33 6.45 6.28
CA LEU A 150 -12.80 5.13 5.95
C LEU A 150 -11.71 5.25 4.88
N ILE A 151 -10.52 4.79 5.22
CA ILE A 151 -9.32 4.84 4.38
C ILE A 151 -8.96 3.44 3.92
N LEU A 152 -8.84 3.26 2.60
CA LEU A 152 -8.32 2.05 2.01
C LEU A 152 -6.82 2.18 1.74
N THR A 153 -6.06 1.13 2.04
CA THR A 153 -4.63 1.01 1.72
C THR A 153 -4.24 -0.48 1.55
N CYS A 154 -2.96 -0.75 1.30
CA CYS A 154 -2.42 -2.11 1.24
C CYS A 154 -2.19 -2.69 2.65
N ALA A 155 -2.29 -4.02 2.81
CA ALA A 155 -2.09 -4.68 4.10
C ALA A 155 -0.62 -5.00 4.41
N HIS A 156 0.21 -5.22 3.40
CA HIS A 156 1.57 -5.72 3.59
C HIS A 156 2.49 -4.74 4.33
N THR A 157 2.20 -3.44 4.33
CA THR A 157 2.95 -2.48 5.15
C THR A 157 2.69 -2.67 6.65
N LEU A 158 1.46 -3.06 7.02
CA LEU A 158 1.14 -3.46 8.39
C LEU A 158 1.81 -4.79 8.76
N GLU A 159 1.83 -5.76 7.84
CA GLU A 159 2.54 -7.04 8.05
C GLU A 159 4.06 -6.84 8.20
N GLU A 160 4.65 -5.95 7.41
CA GLU A 160 6.08 -5.67 7.50
C GLU A 160 6.48 -5.01 8.83
N ILE A 161 5.63 -4.13 9.38
CA ILE A 161 5.92 -3.55 10.70
C ILE A 161 5.66 -4.55 11.82
N ARG A 162 4.64 -5.40 11.69
CA ARG A 162 4.34 -6.47 12.64
C ARG A 162 5.54 -7.39 12.87
N GLN A 163 6.32 -7.65 11.82
CA GLN A 163 7.54 -8.46 11.89
C GLN A 163 8.80 -7.65 12.29
N SER A 164 8.65 -6.38 12.66
CA SER A 164 9.79 -5.54 13.04
C SER A 164 10.37 -5.95 14.39
N PRO A 165 11.71 -6.07 14.50
CA PRO A 165 12.37 -6.19 15.79
C PRO A 165 11.98 -5.07 16.77
N ALA A 166 11.72 -3.85 16.29
CA ALA A 166 11.30 -2.74 17.16
C ALA A 166 9.97 -3.03 17.89
N LEU A 167 9.08 -3.84 17.30
CA LEU A 167 7.87 -4.31 17.98
C LEU A 167 8.11 -5.55 18.84
N LEU A 168 8.91 -6.50 18.35
CA LEU A 168 9.17 -7.80 18.99
C LEU A 168 10.12 -7.69 20.21
N SER A 169 11.15 -6.86 20.14
CA SER A 169 12.12 -6.61 21.22
C SER A 169 11.51 -5.91 22.43
N GLY A 170 10.37 -5.23 22.25
CA GLY A 170 9.61 -4.64 23.35
C GLY A 170 8.92 -5.67 24.25
N LEU A 171 8.90 -6.97 23.89
CA LEU A 171 8.34 -8.03 24.73
C LEU A 171 9.30 -8.50 25.83
N THR A 172 10.60 -8.25 25.69
CA THR A 172 11.64 -8.75 26.61
C THR A 172 12.18 -7.70 27.59
N LEU A 173 11.94 -6.41 27.36
CA LEU A 173 12.47 -5.32 28.19
C LEU A 173 11.35 -4.35 28.60
N GLN A 174 10.75 -4.60 29.77
CA GLN A 174 9.62 -3.85 30.33
C GLN A 174 9.93 -2.39 30.74
N PHE A 175 11.19 -1.95 30.68
CA PHE A 175 11.63 -0.66 31.24
C PHE A 175 11.84 0.46 30.21
N LEU A 176 11.72 0.19 28.92
CA LEU A 176 11.90 1.21 27.87
C LEU A 176 10.54 1.67 27.34
N MET A 177 10.35 3.00 27.26
CA MET A 177 9.12 3.57 26.71
C MET A 177 8.95 3.14 25.26
N LYS A 178 7.81 2.50 25.00
CA LYS A 178 7.42 2.00 23.68
C LYS A 178 6.31 2.90 23.14
N TYR A 179 6.63 3.63 22.07
CA TYR A 179 5.66 4.48 21.37
C TYR A 179 5.35 3.85 20.01
N THR A 180 4.09 3.56 19.75
CA THR A 180 3.68 2.88 18.52
C THR A 180 2.33 3.38 18.07
N GLY A 181 2.13 3.50 16.77
CA GLY A 181 0.81 3.85 16.26
C GLY A 181 0.71 3.67 14.75
N THR A 182 -0.54 3.76 14.28
CA THR A 182 -0.85 3.91 12.86
C THR A 182 -1.51 5.26 12.67
N PHE A 183 -1.09 5.99 11.63
CA PHE A 183 -1.52 7.35 11.38
C PHE A 183 -1.88 7.57 9.92
N ILE A 184 -2.86 8.43 9.71
CA ILE A 184 -3.17 9.06 8.43
C ILE A 184 -2.41 10.39 8.38
N VAL A 185 -1.59 10.57 7.36
CA VAL A 185 -0.88 11.84 7.12
C VAL A 185 -1.48 12.49 5.89
N ALA A 186 -1.98 13.71 6.08
CA ALA A 186 -2.63 14.53 5.07
C ALA A 186 -2.08 15.96 5.10
N GLY A 187 -2.44 16.75 4.09
CA GLY A 187 -2.02 18.15 3.95
C GLY A 187 -1.06 18.35 2.79
N SER A 188 -0.14 19.30 2.95
CA SER A 188 0.79 19.72 1.89
C SER A 188 2.25 19.57 2.31
N SER A 189 3.17 19.99 1.44
CA SER A 189 4.60 20.08 1.75
C SER A 189 4.90 20.97 2.95
N ASP A 190 4.10 22.02 3.14
CA ASP A 190 4.32 23.03 4.19
C ASP A 190 3.47 22.78 5.45
N SER A 191 2.30 22.16 5.31
CA SER A 191 1.34 21.92 6.39
C SER A 191 1.01 20.42 6.49
N VAL A 192 1.87 19.67 7.16
CA VAL A 192 1.65 18.24 7.46
C VAL A 192 0.73 18.10 8.68
N LYS A 193 -0.36 17.36 8.51
CA LYS A 193 -1.27 16.97 9.60
C LYS A 193 -1.24 15.46 9.78
N VAL A 194 -1.09 15.02 11.02
CA VAL A 194 -1.02 13.61 11.40
C VAL A 194 -2.23 13.28 12.25
N HIS A 195 -3.05 12.33 11.80
CA HIS A 195 -4.28 11.92 12.45
C HIS A 195 -4.17 10.45 12.88
N PRO A 196 -4.48 10.09 14.13
CA PRO A 196 -4.42 8.71 14.57
C PRO A 196 -5.48 7.86 13.87
N VAL A 197 -5.11 6.64 13.51
CA VAL A 197 -6.07 5.61 13.11
C VAL A 197 -6.76 5.08 14.36
N SER A 198 -8.08 5.04 14.34
CA SER A 198 -8.89 4.59 15.46
C SER A 198 -8.99 3.06 15.49
N ARG A 199 -9.19 2.42 14.33
CA ARG A 199 -9.31 0.95 14.25
C ARG A 199 -9.16 0.41 12.83
N VAL A 200 -8.94 -0.90 12.73
CA VAL A 200 -9.17 -1.67 11.51
C VAL A 200 -10.65 -2.05 11.43
N VAL A 201 -11.28 -1.76 10.29
CA VAL A 201 -12.71 -1.98 10.08
C VAL A 201 -12.95 -3.28 9.33
N SER A 202 -12.09 -3.59 8.37
CA SER A 202 -12.08 -4.83 7.62
C SER A 202 -10.70 -5.02 7.00
N ALA A 203 -10.32 -6.26 6.71
CA ALA A 203 -9.07 -6.58 6.05
C ALA A 203 -9.27 -7.77 5.10
N LEU A 204 -8.61 -7.75 3.95
CA LEU A 204 -8.53 -8.88 3.02
C LEU A 204 -7.06 -9.21 2.77
N PRO A 205 -6.40 -9.97 3.68
CA PRO A 205 -4.98 -10.29 3.54
C PRO A 205 -4.62 -10.99 2.23
N ARG A 206 -5.52 -11.81 1.67
CA ARG A 206 -5.31 -12.50 0.39
C ARG A 206 -5.24 -11.56 -0.80
N SER A 207 -5.99 -10.45 -0.73
CA SER A 207 -6.00 -9.38 -1.73
C SER A 207 -5.11 -8.21 -1.29
N ASP A 208 -4.38 -8.36 -0.19
CA ASP A 208 -3.48 -7.34 0.36
C ASP A 208 -4.18 -5.98 0.59
N LEU A 209 -5.45 -6.00 1.02
CA LEU A 209 -6.23 -4.79 1.31
C LEU A 209 -6.50 -4.63 2.80
N LEU A 210 -6.48 -3.38 3.24
CA LEU A 210 -6.72 -2.96 4.62
C LEU A 210 -7.63 -1.73 4.64
N LEU A 211 -8.72 -1.81 5.41
CA LEU A 211 -9.66 -0.72 5.59
C LEU A 211 -9.57 -0.17 7.02
N LEU A 212 -9.19 1.10 7.13
CA LEU A 212 -8.92 1.79 8.38
C LEU A 212 -10.00 2.83 8.65
N SER A 213 -10.35 3.04 9.92
CA SER A 213 -11.18 4.18 10.35
C SER A 213 -10.31 5.20 11.06
N SER A 214 -10.49 6.48 10.71
CA SER A 214 -9.86 7.61 11.39
C SER A 214 -10.85 8.78 11.49
N ARG A 215 -10.73 9.56 12.55
CA ARG A 215 -11.50 10.80 12.74
C ARG A 215 -10.77 11.95 12.07
N LEU A 216 -11.21 12.31 10.88
CA LEU A 216 -10.65 13.42 10.12
C LEU A 216 -11.62 14.61 10.17
N PRO A 217 -11.12 15.85 10.32
CA PRO A 217 -11.95 17.02 10.10
C PRO A 217 -12.57 16.99 8.70
N PRO A 218 -13.78 17.57 8.50
CA PRO A 218 -14.36 17.72 7.18
C PRO A 218 -13.37 18.36 6.21
N ASP A 219 -13.44 17.96 4.94
CA ASP A 219 -12.59 18.46 3.85
C ASP A 219 -11.08 18.19 3.99
N THR A 220 -10.68 17.34 4.96
CA THR A 220 -9.26 16.92 5.08
C THR A 220 -8.81 16.08 3.88
N VAL A 221 -9.70 15.23 3.36
CA VAL A 221 -9.43 14.35 2.23
C VAL A 221 -10.71 14.17 1.41
N ASN A 222 -10.58 14.18 0.09
CA ASN A 222 -11.70 13.86 -0.78
C ASN A 222 -11.88 12.35 -0.90
N THR A 223 -13.12 11.89 -0.87
CA THR A 223 -13.43 10.49 -1.16
C THR A 223 -13.33 10.23 -2.66
N LEU A 224 -12.84 9.06 -3.05
CA LEU A 224 -12.76 8.65 -4.46
C LEU A 224 -13.96 7.78 -4.86
N PRO A 225 -14.56 7.99 -6.05
CA PRO A 225 -15.58 7.11 -6.58
C PRO A 225 -14.97 5.77 -6.97
N VAL A 226 -15.64 4.66 -6.65
CA VAL A 226 -15.15 3.30 -6.94
C VAL A 226 -16.07 2.61 -7.94
N SER A 227 -15.47 2.09 -9.01
CA SER A 227 -16.20 1.27 -10.00
C SER A 227 -16.35 -0.16 -9.47
N PRO A 228 -17.57 -0.73 -9.44
CA PRO A 228 -17.77 -2.16 -9.17
C PRO A 228 -17.35 -3.04 -10.35
N TYR A 229 -17.04 -2.44 -11.49
CA TYR A 229 -16.65 -3.15 -12.71
C TYR A 229 -15.15 -3.01 -12.94
N PRO A 230 -14.40 -4.13 -12.97
CA PRO A 230 -13.01 -4.16 -13.39
C PRO A 230 -12.87 -3.58 -14.80
N ALA A 231 -11.83 -2.77 -15.03
CA ALA A 231 -11.52 -2.20 -16.33
C ALA A 231 -11.05 -3.28 -17.33
N HIS A 232 -11.30 -3.07 -18.62
CA HIS A 232 -10.81 -4.01 -19.63
C HIS A 232 -9.31 -3.83 -19.88
N LYS A 233 -8.69 -4.84 -20.51
CA LYS A 233 -7.32 -4.74 -21.02
C LYS A 233 -7.21 -3.54 -21.98
N GLU A 234 -6.06 -2.89 -21.97
CA GLU A 234 -5.75 -1.64 -22.70
C GLU A 234 -6.52 -0.40 -22.23
N THR A 235 -7.41 -0.48 -21.23
CA THR A 235 -8.05 0.73 -20.66
C THR A 235 -6.99 1.71 -20.14
N PRO A 236 -7.00 2.98 -20.59
CA PRO A 236 -6.11 4.03 -20.08
C PRO A 236 -6.39 4.31 -18.60
N VAL A 237 -5.32 4.41 -17.81
CA VAL A 237 -5.44 4.67 -16.37
C VAL A 237 -4.46 5.72 -15.90
N ARG A 238 -4.75 6.27 -14.72
CA ARG A 238 -3.89 7.16 -13.95
C ARG A 238 -3.56 6.48 -12.61
N ALA A 239 -2.29 6.43 -12.25
CA ALA A 239 -1.82 5.94 -10.96
C ALA A 239 -1.00 7.01 -10.25
N HIS A 240 -1.21 7.20 -8.94
CA HIS A 240 -0.48 8.20 -8.17
C HIS A 240 0.85 7.64 -7.65
N PHE A 241 1.96 8.16 -8.17
CA PHE A 241 3.31 7.72 -7.81
C PHE A 241 3.92 8.65 -6.75
N VAL A 242 4.68 8.06 -5.83
CA VAL A 242 5.27 8.75 -4.68
C VAL A 242 6.79 8.58 -4.64
N SER A 243 7.52 9.60 -4.18
CA SER A 243 8.97 9.53 -3.92
C SER A 243 9.37 10.37 -2.70
N HIS A 244 10.36 9.93 -1.91
CA HIS A 244 10.99 10.75 -0.85
C HIS A 244 12.00 11.77 -1.41
N GLN A 245 12.62 11.44 -2.54
CA GLN A 245 13.60 12.31 -3.17
C GLN A 245 12.97 12.93 -4.39
N LYS A 246 13.28 14.20 -4.65
CA LYS A 246 12.84 14.87 -5.86
C LYS A 246 13.33 14.09 -7.08
N PRO A 247 12.45 13.47 -7.87
CA PRO A 247 12.88 12.74 -9.04
C PRO A 247 13.27 13.71 -10.16
N ALA A 248 14.22 13.31 -11.01
CA ALA A 248 14.70 14.15 -12.12
C ALA A 248 13.67 14.31 -13.26
N GLY A 249 12.67 13.43 -13.33
CA GLY A 249 11.67 13.44 -14.40
C GLY A 249 10.66 14.59 -14.29
N PRO A 250 9.94 14.90 -15.37
CA PRO A 250 8.87 15.91 -15.35
C PRO A 250 7.63 15.43 -14.59
N GLY A 251 6.77 16.37 -14.22
CA GLY A 251 5.44 16.10 -13.66
C GLY A 251 5.41 15.77 -12.16
N TRP A 252 6.55 15.75 -11.48
CA TRP A 252 6.62 15.58 -10.03
C TRP A 252 6.43 16.92 -9.31
N THR A 253 5.52 16.95 -8.35
CA THR A 253 5.27 18.12 -7.49
C THR A 253 5.49 17.76 -6.02
N PRO A 254 5.87 18.72 -5.17
CA PRO A 254 5.85 18.52 -3.72
C PRO A 254 4.44 18.09 -3.29
N TRP A 255 4.35 17.08 -2.42
CA TRP A 255 3.07 16.50 -2.02
C TRP A 255 2.82 16.64 -0.52
N ILE A 256 3.28 15.70 0.32
CA ILE A 256 3.08 15.73 1.77
C ILE A 256 4.43 15.76 2.46
N GLY A 257 4.69 16.80 3.26
CA GLY A 257 5.96 17.00 3.95
C GLY A 257 7.13 17.09 2.96
N ASP A 258 8.10 16.18 3.10
CA ASP A 258 9.28 16.10 2.24
C ASP A 258 9.13 15.16 1.04
N THR A 259 7.90 14.72 0.73
CA THR A 259 7.63 13.79 -0.38
C THR A 259 7.18 14.49 -1.66
N TRP A 260 7.28 13.74 -2.76
CA TRP A 260 6.91 14.15 -4.11
C TRP A 260 5.84 13.20 -4.66
N GLY A 261 4.82 13.78 -5.30
CA GLY A 261 3.72 13.05 -5.92
C GLY A 261 3.64 13.34 -7.42
N LYS A 262 3.09 12.39 -8.18
CA LYS A 262 2.63 12.65 -9.55
C LYS A 262 1.51 11.69 -9.94
N TRP A 263 0.58 12.16 -10.75
CA TRP A 263 -0.32 11.26 -11.50
C TRP A 263 0.36 10.81 -12.77
N GLN A 264 0.55 9.50 -12.89
CA GLN A 264 1.26 8.89 -14.01
C GLN A 264 0.27 8.22 -14.96
N ILE A 265 0.38 8.55 -16.24
CA ILE A 265 -0.39 7.94 -17.34
C ILE A 265 0.08 6.51 -17.55
N GLY A 266 -0.90 5.62 -17.75
CA GLY A 266 -0.71 4.19 -17.84
C GLY A 266 -1.84 3.47 -18.56
N LYS A 267 -1.80 2.14 -18.55
CA LYS A 267 -2.88 1.29 -19.05
C LYS A 267 -2.96 -0.04 -18.31
N ILE A 268 -4.16 -0.64 -18.29
CA ILE A 268 -4.37 -2.01 -17.83
C ILE A 268 -3.79 -2.99 -18.85
N LEU A 269 -3.04 -3.97 -18.37
CA LEU A 269 -2.42 -5.01 -19.21
C LEU A 269 -3.20 -6.33 -19.19
N GLY A 270 -3.98 -6.57 -18.14
CA GLY A 270 -4.78 -7.77 -17.97
C GLY A 270 -4.88 -8.21 -16.52
N TYR A 271 -5.49 -9.38 -16.32
CA TYR A 271 -5.77 -9.93 -15.01
C TYR A 271 -5.25 -11.36 -14.89
N ARG A 272 -5.06 -11.78 -13.64
CA ARG A 272 -4.84 -13.19 -13.31
C ARG A 272 -5.66 -13.59 -12.10
N ASP A 273 -6.00 -14.88 -12.03
CA ASP A 273 -6.55 -15.48 -10.81
C ASP A 273 -5.46 -15.79 -9.76
N PHE A 274 -5.86 -16.34 -8.62
CA PHE A 274 -4.94 -16.80 -7.56
C PHE A 274 -3.99 -17.92 -8.00
N ALA A 275 -4.35 -18.68 -9.04
CA ALA A 275 -3.49 -19.71 -9.61
C ALA A 275 -2.48 -19.16 -10.64
N GLY A 276 -2.55 -17.86 -10.95
CA GLY A 276 -1.69 -17.19 -11.92
C GLY A 276 -2.13 -17.40 -13.38
N ARG A 277 -3.33 -17.92 -13.62
CA ARG A 277 -3.90 -18.08 -14.97
C ARG A 277 -4.42 -16.73 -15.44
N GLU A 278 -4.25 -16.42 -16.73
CA GLU A 278 -4.82 -15.22 -17.31
C GLU A 278 -6.35 -15.27 -17.24
N THR A 279 -6.94 -14.13 -16.87
CA THR A 279 -8.40 -13.98 -16.76
C THR A 279 -8.84 -12.67 -17.39
N GLU A 280 -10.11 -12.61 -17.78
CA GLU A 280 -10.70 -11.44 -18.42
C GLU A 280 -11.95 -10.96 -17.66
N PRO A 281 -12.12 -9.64 -17.47
CA PRO A 281 -13.36 -9.08 -16.94
C PRO A 281 -14.59 -9.51 -17.75
N GLY A 282 -15.69 -9.80 -17.07
CA GLY A 282 -16.93 -10.26 -17.70
C GLY A 282 -16.99 -11.76 -17.97
N THR A 283 -15.96 -12.52 -17.58
CA THR A 283 -15.98 -13.98 -17.53
C THR A 283 -16.37 -14.48 -16.14
N TYR A 284 -16.56 -15.80 -15.99
CA TYR A 284 -16.82 -16.42 -14.68
C TYR A 284 -15.55 -16.64 -13.85
N ASP A 285 -14.38 -16.21 -14.36
CA ASP A 285 -13.11 -16.38 -13.68
C ASP A 285 -12.89 -15.28 -12.63
N ALA A 286 -12.30 -15.66 -11.50
CA ALA A 286 -11.96 -14.71 -10.44
C ALA A 286 -10.79 -13.80 -10.88
N LEU A 287 -10.93 -12.49 -10.69
CA LEU A 287 -9.85 -11.54 -10.93
C LEU A 287 -9.15 -11.26 -9.60
N SER A 288 -8.00 -11.90 -9.38
CA SER A 288 -7.27 -11.75 -8.12
C SER A 288 -6.16 -10.70 -8.24
N HIS A 289 -5.62 -10.54 -9.44
CA HIS A 289 -4.44 -9.72 -9.69
C HIS A 289 -4.67 -8.86 -10.93
N LEU A 290 -4.38 -7.56 -10.81
CA LEU A 290 -4.45 -6.58 -11.88
C LEU A 290 -3.02 -6.19 -12.29
N PHE A 291 -2.73 -6.27 -13.59
CA PHE A 291 -1.45 -5.82 -14.15
C PHE A 291 -1.63 -4.50 -14.87
N PHE A 292 -0.70 -3.58 -14.69
CA PHE A 292 -0.74 -2.28 -15.34
C PHE A 292 0.67 -1.75 -15.66
N THR A 293 0.70 -0.72 -16.49
CA THR A 293 1.88 0.13 -16.69
C THR A 293 1.57 1.55 -16.27
N PRO A 294 2.59 2.35 -15.91
CA PRO A 294 4.01 1.99 -15.78
C PRO A 294 4.35 1.40 -14.40
N LEU A 295 5.62 1.09 -14.18
CA LEU A 295 6.09 0.52 -12.92
C LEU A 295 5.93 1.53 -11.78
N PRO A 296 5.21 1.17 -10.71
CA PRO A 296 5.07 2.08 -9.59
C PRO A 296 6.36 2.24 -8.79
N THR A 297 6.55 3.44 -8.25
CA THR A 297 7.65 3.73 -7.33
C THR A 297 7.34 3.17 -5.94
N ALA A 298 8.39 2.83 -5.20
CA ALA A 298 8.25 2.38 -3.81
C ALA A 298 7.53 3.46 -2.97
N GLY A 299 6.52 3.05 -2.20
CA GLY A 299 5.65 3.95 -1.43
C GLY A 299 4.31 4.28 -2.09
N SER A 300 4.15 3.96 -3.37
CA SER A 300 2.87 4.12 -4.08
C SER A 300 1.85 3.01 -3.74
N SER A 301 2.30 1.93 -3.09
CA SER A 301 1.42 0.84 -2.65
C SER A 301 0.25 1.33 -1.80
N GLY A 302 -0.93 0.74 -1.98
CA GLY A 302 -2.20 1.16 -1.38
C GLY A 302 -2.86 2.34 -2.09
N GLY A 303 -2.19 2.96 -3.07
CA GLY A 303 -2.74 4.05 -3.86
C GLY A 303 -3.76 3.58 -4.91
N PRO A 304 -4.65 4.49 -5.36
CA PRO A 304 -5.68 4.15 -6.35
C PRO A 304 -5.10 4.03 -7.77
N ILE A 305 -5.72 3.15 -8.56
CA ILE A 305 -5.61 3.10 -10.03
C ILE A 305 -6.95 3.58 -10.58
N ILE A 306 -6.94 4.69 -11.33
CA ILE A 306 -8.13 5.40 -11.78
C ILE A 306 -8.28 5.23 -13.28
N ASP A 307 -9.47 4.86 -13.75
CA ASP A 307 -9.82 4.92 -15.18
C ASP A 307 -9.86 6.38 -15.64
N GLU A 308 -9.08 6.69 -16.68
CA GLU A 308 -8.92 8.05 -17.20
C GLU A 308 -10.23 8.61 -17.76
N GLU A 309 -11.10 7.77 -18.34
CA GLU A 309 -12.35 8.22 -18.95
C GLU A 309 -13.42 8.54 -17.89
N SER A 310 -13.63 7.62 -16.95
CA SER A 310 -14.68 7.76 -15.94
C SER A 310 -14.27 8.56 -14.72
N GLY A 311 -12.97 8.59 -14.38
CA GLY A 311 -12.46 9.12 -13.13
C GLY A 311 -12.74 8.24 -11.91
N ALA A 312 -13.22 7.01 -12.11
CA ALA A 312 -13.47 6.04 -11.04
C ALA A 312 -12.25 5.17 -10.74
N VAL A 313 -12.11 4.75 -9.49
CA VAL A 313 -11.11 3.77 -9.07
C VAL A 313 -11.49 2.40 -9.63
N VAL A 314 -10.57 1.80 -10.37
CA VAL A 314 -10.71 0.46 -11.00
C VAL A 314 -9.73 -0.56 -10.42
N GLY A 315 -8.85 -0.13 -9.52
CA GLY A 315 -7.96 -1.01 -8.78
C GLY A 315 -7.16 -0.29 -7.70
N VAL A 316 -6.42 -1.06 -6.93
CA VAL A 316 -5.48 -0.59 -5.91
C VAL A 316 -4.10 -1.11 -6.27
N MET A 317 -3.14 -0.20 -6.33
CA MET A 317 -1.75 -0.51 -6.64
C MET A 317 -1.06 -1.14 -5.42
N LEU A 318 -0.31 -2.22 -5.60
CA LEU A 318 0.46 -2.85 -4.50
C LEU A 318 1.97 -2.81 -4.75
N GLY A 319 2.42 -2.79 -6.01
CA GLY A 319 3.84 -2.67 -6.30
C GLY A 319 4.22 -3.20 -7.68
N THR A 320 5.38 -3.84 -7.78
CA THR A 320 5.87 -4.44 -9.01
C THR A 320 5.93 -5.95 -8.88
N ARG A 321 5.65 -6.68 -9.96
CA ARG A 321 5.89 -8.14 -10.02
C ARG A 321 6.59 -8.52 -11.31
N MET A 322 7.47 -9.52 -11.23
CA MET A 322 8.02 -10.16 -12.41
C MET A 322 6.92 -10.97 -13.07
N ASP A 323 6.59 -10.65 -14.31
CA ASP A 323 5.66 -11.42 -15.12
C ASP A 323 6.45 -12.36 -16.03
N SER A 324 6.36 -13.67 -15.74
CA SER A 324 7.12 -14.71 -16.43
C SER A 324 6.36 -15.36 -17.59
N ASP A 325 5.06 -15.09 -17.76
CA ASP A 325 4.22 -15.73 -18.78
C ASP A 325 3.80 -14.77 -19.89
N HIS A 326 3.95 -15.26 -21.13
CA HIS A 326 3.70 -14.67 -22.46
C HIS A 326 4.56 -13.49 -22.97
N VAL A 327 5.16 -13.73 -24.16
CA VAL A 327 5.83 -12.90 -25.21
C VAL A 327 6.69 -11.69 -24.81
N VAL A 328 6.34 -10.92 -23.77
CA VAL A 328 7.16 -9.83 -23.22
C VAL A 328 7.46 -10.12 -21.75
N LYS A 329 8.60 -10.80 -21.53
CA LYS A 329 9.20 -10.99 -20.20
C LYS A 329 9.55 -9.64 -19.61
N GLY A 330 9.10 -9.35 -18.40
CA GLY A 330 9.49 -8.11 -17.74
C GLY A 330 8.80 -7.87 -16.41
N VAL A 331 9.34 -6.90 -15.68
CA VAL A 331 8.69 -6.35 -14.49
C VAL A 331 7.48 -5.55 -14.94
N ARG A 332 6.36 -5.69 -14.24
CA ARG A 332 5.10 -4.96 -14.48
C ARG A 332 4.58 -4.35 -13.19
N GLY A 333 3.73 -3.33 -13.30
CA GLY A 333 2.92 -2.86 -12.19
C GLY A 333 1.90 -3.92 -11.82
N TRP A 334 1.69 -4.08 -10.52
CA TRP A 334 0.79 -5.05 -9.92
C TRP A 334 -0.16 -4.34 -8.95
N GLY A 335 -1.42 -4.75 -8.99
CA GLY A 335 -2.46 -4.31 -8.08
C GLY A 335 -3.53 -5.37 -7.88
N VAL A 336 -4.61 -4.95 -7.23
CA VAL A 336 -5.87 -5.70 -7.12
C VAL A 336 -7.00 -4.95 -7.80
N PRO A 337 -7.96 -5.67 -8.41
CA PRO A 337 -9.13 -5.02 -9.00
C PRO A 337 -10.01 -4.35 -7.95
N SER A 338 -10.77 -3.34 -8.36
CA SER A 338 -11.70 -2.63 -7.48
C SER A 338 -12.83 -3.52 -6.95
N GLU A 339 -13.15 -4.64 -7.61
CA GLU A 339 -14.16 -5.60 -7.13
C GLU A 339 -13.82 -6.15 -5.75
N SER A 340 -12.53 -6.39 -5.45
CA SER A 340 -12.08 -6.86 -4.13
C SER A 340 -12.36 -5.84 -3.03
N ILE A 341 -12.53 -4.55 -3.36
CA ILE A 341 -12.94 -3.53 -2.38
C ILE A 341 -14.38 -3.80 -1.93
N PHE A 342 -15.27 -4.19 -2.85
CA PHE A 342 -16.68 -4.45 -2.55
C PHE A 342 -16.88 -5.71 -1.70
N GLU A 343 -15.95 -6.66 -1.71
CA GLU A 343 -15.96 -7.81 -0.78
C GLU A 343 -15.90 -7.39 0.70
N MET A 344 -15.44 -6.17 1.00
CA MET A 344 -15.38 -5.63 2.36
C MET A 344 -16.71 -5.03 2.83
N PHE A 345 -17.73 -4.94 1.96
CA PHE A 345 -18.99 -4.24 2.23
C PHE A 345 -20.20 -5.11 1.94
N THR A 346 -21.32 -4.78 2.59
CA THR A 346 -22.60 -5.41 2.26
C THR A 346 -23.09 -4.88 0.91
N LEU A 347 -23.46 -5.79 0.01
CA LEU A 347 -23.94 -5.42 -1.31
C LEU A 347 -25.28 -4.66 -1.23
N PRO A 348 -25.46 -3.57 -2.00
CA PRO A 348 -26.72 -2.85 -2.07
C PRO A 348 -27.87 -3.78 -2.49
N GLY A 349 -29.02 -3.70 -1.79
CA GLY A 349 -30.22 -4.48 -2.13
C GLY A 349 -30.27 -5.89 -1.54
N LEU A 350 -29.22 -6.37 -0.87
CA LEU A 350 -29.25 -7.61 -0.08
C LEU A 350 -29.54 -7.38 1.42
N ALA A 351 -29.77 -6.13 1.81
CA ALA A 351 -30.25 -5.77 3.14
C ALA A 351 -31.72 -6.18 3.33
N GLY A 352 -31.96 -7.45 3.61
CA GLY A 352 -33.30 -7.98 3.79
C GLY A 352 -33.39 -9.48 3.70
N LYS A 353 -32.77 -10.19 4.65
CA LYS A 353 -33.10 -11.55 5.11
C LYS A 353 -32.14 -11.90 6.26
N LYS A 354 -32.48 -11.45 7.46
CA LYS A 354 -32.08 -12.16 8.70
C LYS A 354 -33.29 -12.96 9.15
#